data_AF-A0A373DD04-F1
#
_entry.id   AF-A0A373DD04-F1
#
_cell.length_a   1.000
_cell.length_b   1.000
_cell.length_c   1.000
_cell.angle_alpha   90.00
_cell.angle_beta   90.00
_cell.angle_gamma   90.00
#
_symmetry.space_group_name_H-M   'P 1'
#
loop_
_entity.id
_entity.type
_entity.pdbx_description
1 polymer ?
#
loop_
_entity_poly.entity_id
_entity_poly.type
_entity_poly.pdbx_seq_one_letter_code
_entity_poly.pdbx_strand_id
1 'polypeptide(L)'
;MVSALEKGMRILSERQLVFRDSQGHRRSFTMGDRDHLKFSKAFDDFLKKHVSEDNSTFRLERVLTDEVLIIETEFGIIGRVRNGERPEVGYRRYERRTDAAELQLRFAHSGYGALDAQGPWTSDRESLLPGDTFENLELAWAREWRRHEQRRQEVAAMPKLDKQALKQFCQAWADSGYNEYVGDSDMRYVLFDGRTLDEAGAARDELLRAVEILGLRIAEGPAGAPTGEIRVHSDPRVDIELEKW
;
A
#
# COMPACT_ATOMS: atom_id res chain seq x y z
N MET A 1 12.09 15.63 42.57
CA MET A 1 11.75 14.20 42.71
C MET A 1 10.69 13.72 41.71
N VAL A 2 9.64 14.50 41.42
CA VAL A 2 8.60 14.16 40.40
C VAL A 2 9.18 13.98 38.98
N SER A 3 10.12 14.84 38.57
CA SER A 3 10.75 14.78 37.23
C SER A 3 11.58 13.50 36.98
N ALA A 4 12.12 12.85 38.03
CA ALA A 4 12.88 11.61 37.89
C ALA A 4 11.97 10.38 37.80
N LEU A 5 10.83 10.40 38.49
CA LEU A 5 9.78 9.38 38.40
C LEU A 5 9.04 9.43 37.06
N GLU A 6 8.75 10.62 36.54
CA GLU A 6 8.16 10.78 35.19
C GLU A 6 9.14 10.37 34.08
N LYS A 7 10.43 10.67 34.21
CA LYS A 7 11.47 10.14 33.31
C LYS A 7 11.57 8.61 33.42
N GLY A 8 11.53 8.06 34.63
CA GLY A 8 11.56 6.61 34.87
C GLY A 8 10.34 5.89 34.28
N MET A 9 9.14 6.45 34.43
CA MET A 9 7.91 5.91 33.83
C MET A 9 7.89 6.06 32.29
N ARG A 10 8.41 7.17 31.74
CA ARG A 10 8.54 7.33 30.27
C ARG A 10 9.48 6.30 29.66
N ILE A 11 10.61 6.02 30.32
CA ILE A 11 11.58 5.01 29.87
C ILE A 11 10.97 3.60 29.92
N LEU A 12 10.01 3.34 30.81
CA LEU A 12 9.28 2.07 30.88
C LEU A 12 8.13 1.95 29.87
N SER A 13 7.63 3.06 29.31
CA SER A 13 6.59 3.06 28.25
C SER A 13 7.15 3.09 26.83
N GLU A 14 8.44 3.36 26.67
CA GLU A 14 9.10 3.49 25.36
C GLU A 14 9.91 2.24 25.05
N ARG A 15 9.62 1.63 23.89
CA ARG A 15 10.27 0.41 23.44
C ARG A 15 11.23 0.77 22.31
N GLN A 16 12.51 0.53 22.53
CA GLN A 16 13.53 0.77 21.51
C GLN A 16 13.56 -0.41 20.55
N LEU A 17 13.35 -0.13 19.28
CA LEU A 17 13.32 -1.10 18.19
C LEU A 17 14.42 -0.79 17.17
N VAL A 18 14.94 -1.83 16.53
CA VAL A 18 15.83 -1.72 15.38
C VAL A 18 15.28 -2.57 14.25
N PHE A 19 15.10 -1.95 13.08
CA PHE A 19 14.78 -2.65 11.84
C PHE A 19 16.10 -2.93 11.13
N ARG A 20 16.29 -4.15 10.63
CA ARG A 20 17.43 -4.53 9.81
C ARG A 20 16.99 -5.36 8.61
N ASP A 21 17.80 -5.36 7.57
CA ASP A 21 17.71 -6.33 6.48
C ASP A 21 18.97 -7.20 6.39
N SER A 22 19.00 -8.16 5.47
CA SER A 22 20.15 -9.04 5.28
C SER A 22 21.36 -8.33 4.66
N GLN A 23 21.16 -7.16 4.06
CA GLN A 23 22.21 -6.34 3.43
C GLN A 23 22.85 -5.34 4.40
N GLY A 24 22.40 -5.30 5.67
CA GLY A 24 22.99 -4.48 6.72
C GLY A 24 22.42 -3.07 6.83
N HIS A 25 21.37 -2.72 6.07
CA HIS A 25 20.64 -1.48 6.29
C HIS A 25 19.95 -1.53 7.65
N ARG A 26 19.94 -0.40 8.37
CA ARG A 26 19.36 -0.31 9.72
C ARG A 26 18.56 0.96 9.92
N ARG A 27 17.47 0.85 10.69
CA ARG A 27 16.68 2.00 11.16
C ARG A 27 16.31 1.80 12.63
N SER A 28 16.61 2.78 13.47
CA SER A 28 16.14 2.79 14.86
C SER A 28 14.76 3.44 14.95
N PHE A 29 13.91 2.92 15.84
CA PHE A 29 12.58 3.46 16.09
C PHE A 29 12.24 3.33 17.59
N THR A 30 11.71 4.38 18.20
CA THR A 30 11.23 4.35 19.57
C THR A 30 9.71 4.28 19.56
N MET A 31 9.13 3.22 20.10
CA MET A 31 7.69 2.98 20.12
C MET A 31 7.09 3.32 21.49
N GLY A 32 6.24 4.35 21.54
CA GLY A 32 5.35 4.57 22.67
C GLY A 32 4.02 3.78 22.54
N ASP A 33 3.24 3.77 23.62
CA ASP A 33 1.97 3.01 23.69
C ASP A 33 0.89 3.43 22.68
N ARG A 34 0.99 4.62 22.11
CA ARG A 34 0.03 5.15 21.11
C ARG A 34 0.61 5.25 19.70
N ASP A 35 1.81 4.74 19.49
CA ASP A 35 2.55 4.93 18.23
C ASP A 35 2.30 3.82 17.21
N HIS A 36 1.21 3.05 17.32
CA HIS A 36 0.92 1.91 16.44
C HIS A 36 0.96 2.29 14.96
N LEU A 37 0.26 3.36 14.56
CA LEU A 37 0.24 3.83 13.18
C LEU A 37 1.61 4.36 12.71
N LYS A 38 2.36 5.00 13.61
CA LYS A 38 3.71 5.50 13.29
C LYS A 38 4.69 4.35 13.10
N PHE A 39 4.59 3.32 13.93
CA PHE A 39 5.37 2.09 13.80
C PHE A 39 5.05 1.39 12.47
N SER A 40 3.78 1.10 12.19
CA SER A 40 3.37 0.43 10.95
C SER A 40 3.88 1.18 9.72
N LYS A 41 3.68 2.51 9.68
CA LYS A 41 4.21 3.35 8.61
C LYS A 41 5.74 3.28 8.51
N ALA A 42 6.45 3.39 9.63
CA ALA A 42 7.91 3.41 9.63
C ALA A 42 8.53 2.06 9.19
N PHE A 43 7.91 0.95 9.57
CA PHE A 43 8.35 -0.39 9.17
C PHE A 43 8.00 -0.67 7.71
N ASP A 44 6.80 -0.30 7.26
CA ASP A 44 6.40 -0.38 5.85
C ASP A 44 7.33 0.43 4.94
N ASP A 45 7.64 1.67 5.31
CA ASP A 45 8.56 2.53 4.56
C ASP A 45 9.96 1.90 4.47
N PHE A 46 10.41 1.22 5.53
CA PHE A 46 11.69 0.50 5.55
C PHE A 46 11.64 -0.71 4.61
N LEU A 47 10.61 -1.56 4.72
CA LEU A 47 10.40 -2.72 3.84
C LEU A 47 10.34 -2.32 2.36
N LYS A 48 9.45 -1.38 1.97
CA LYS A 48 9.29 -0.92 0.58
C LYS A 48 10.61 -0.49 -0.06
N LYS A 49 11.42 0.23 0.72
CA LYS A 49 12.69 0.80 0.27
C LYS A 49 13.75 -0.26 0.02
N HIS A 50 13.75 -1.32 0.81
CA HIS A 50 14.86 -2.27 0.86
C HIS A 50 14.52 -3.65 0.26
N VAL A 51 13.25 -4.04 0.16
CA VAL A 51 12.86 -5.35 -0.40
C VAL A 51 13.18 -5.45 -1.89
N SER A 52 13.85 -6.54 -2.25
CA SER A 52 14.23 -6.90 -3.63
C SER A 52 14.36 -8.42 -3.77
N GLU A 53 14.61 -8.90 -4.98
CA GLU A 53 14.94 -10.32 -5.19
C GLU A 53 16.17 -10.73 -4.37
N ASP A 54 17.19 -9.87 -4.33
CA ASP A 54 18.41 -10.12 -3.53
C ASP A 54 18.30 -9.72 -2.04
N ASN A 55 17.13 -9.29 -1.57
CA ASN A 55 16.92 -8.83 -0.20
C ASN A 55 15.52 -9.19 0.29
N SER A 56 15.39 -10.42 0.75
CA SER A 56 14.11 -11.00 1.16
C SER A 56 13.96 -11.17 2.67
N THR A 57 15.00 -10.91 3.47
CA THR A 57 15.00 -11.17 4.92
C THR A 57 15.14 -9.90 5.73
N PHE A 58 14.17 -9.67 6.61
CA PHE A 58 14.08 -8.51 7.48
C PHE A 58 14.03 -8.93 8.94
N ARG A 59 14.51 -8.06 9.83
CA ARG A 59 14.52 -8.27 11.27
C ARG A 59 13.94 -7.06 11.97
N LEU A 60 13.14 -7.33 12.98
CA LEU A 60 12.66 -6.37 13.96
C LEU A 60 13.19 -6.81 15.32
N GLU A 61 14.16 -6.06 15.82
CA GLU A 61 14.88 -6.34 17.07
C GLU A 61 14.35 -5.41 18.14
N ARG A 62 14.10 -5.93 19.34
CA ARG A 62 13.89 -5.12 20.53
C ARG A 62 15.25 -4.91 21.18
N VAL A 63 15.64 -3.68 21.51
CA VAL A 63 17.03 -3.39 21.94
C VAL A 63 17.31 -3.87 23.36
N LEU A 64 16.30 -3.78 24.22
CA LEU A 64 16.42 -4.10 25.66
C LEU A 64 16.03 -5.55 25.97
N THR A 65 15.57 -6.30 24.97
CA THR A 65 15.22 -7.70 25.11
C THR A 65 15.97 -8.47 24.04
N ASP A 66 16.45 -9.67 24.33
CA ASP A 66 17.14 -10.52 23.34
C ASP A 66 16.18 -11.10 22.28
N GLU A 67 15.08 -10.41 22.01
CA GLU A 67 13.97 -10.83 21.18
C GLU A 67 14.09 -10.24 19.78
N VAL A 68 13.87 -11.10 18.78
CA VAL A 68 13.91 -10.73 17.37
C VAL A 68 12.73 -11.36 16.65
N LEU A 69 12.06 -10.57 15.82
CA LEU A 69 11.14 -11.07 14.82
C LEU A 69 11.85 -11.06 13.46
N ILE A 70 11.84 -12.17 12.75
CA ILE A 70 12.44 -12.37 11.44
C ILE A 70 11.32 -12.49 10.41
N ILE A 71 11.39 -11.75 9.32
CA ILE A 71 10.42 -11.78 8.23
C ILE A 71 11.17 -12.23 6.98
N GLU A 72 10.84 -13.41 6.46
CA GLU A 72 11.39 -13.98 5.24
C GLU A 72 10.34 -13.85 4.14
N THR A 73 10.38 -12.73 3.43
CA THR A 73 9.35 -12.32 2.47
C THR A 73 9.25 -13.26 1.27
N GLU A 74 10.38 -13.83 0.84
CA GLU A 74 10.46 -14.79 -0.27
C GLU A 74 9.72 -16.10 0.01
N PHE A 75 9.51 -16.43 1.28
CA PHE A 75 8.81 -17.66 1.67
C PHE A 75 7.47 -17.40 2.35
N GLY A 76 7.12 -16.14 2.61
CA GLY A 76 5.94 -15.81 3.41
C GLY A 76 6.05 -16.34 4.85
N ILE A 77 7.28 -16.43 5.38
CA ILE A 77 7.56 -16.97 6.71
C ILE A 77 7.88 -15.83 7.66
N ILE A 78 7.34 -15.93 8.87
CA ILE A 78 7.71 -15.07 9.98
C ILE A 78 8.20 -15.93 11.14
N GLY A 79 9.42 -15.66 11.57
CA GLY A 79 10.08 -16.27 12.71
C GLY A 79 10.04 -15.35 13.91
N ARG A 80 9.90 -15.92 15.10
CA ARG A 80 10.18 -15.25 16.37
C ARG A 80 11.35 -15.97 17.03
N VAL A 81 12.26 -15.19 17.56
CA VAL A 81 13.45 -15.66 18.26
C VAL A 81 13.53 -14.94 19.58
N ARG A 82 13.87 -15.68 20.63
CA ARG A 82 14.30 -15.12 21.91
C ARG A 82 15.64 -15.75 22.23
N ASN A 83 16.71 -14.96 22.09
CA ASN A 83 18.04 -15.39 22.47
C ASN A 83 18.17 -15.38 24.01
N GLY A 84 19.15 -16.09 24.53
CA GLY A 84 19.38 -16.26 25.97
C GLY A 84 20.03 -17.60 26.26
N GLU A 85 20.03 -18.02 27.53
CA GLU A 85 20.59 -19.32 27.95
C GLU A 85 19.86 -20.52 27.34
N ARG A 86 18.57 -20.33 27.00
CA ARG A 86 17.75 -21.29 26.26
C ARG A 86 17.15 -20.58 25.05
N PRO A 87 17.86 -20.54 23.92
CA PRO A 87 17.35 -19.92 22.70
C PRO A 87 16.04 -20.60 22.29
N GLU A 88 15.01 -19.81 22.10
CA GLU A 88 13.74 -20.27 21.57
C GLU A 88 13.53 -19.70 20.18
N VAL A 89 13.10 -20.56 19.26
CA VAL A 89 12.72 -20.17 17.92
C VAL A 89 11.40 -20.81 17.55
N GLY A 90 10.52 -20.02 16.94
CA GLY A 90 9.28 -20.49 16.37
C GLY A 90 9.04 -19.80 15.04
N TYR A 91 8.52 -20.55 14.08
CA TYR A 91 8.18 -20.09 12.76
C TYR A 91 6.70 -20.32 12.50
N ARG A 92 6.16 -19.50 11.61
CA ARG A 92 4.86 -19.70 11.00
C ARG A 92 4.83 -19.06 9.62
N ARG A 93 3.89 -19.52 8.80
CA ARG A 93 3.56 -18.89 7.54
C ARG A 93 2.52 -17.80 7.75
N TYR A 94 2.58 -16.77 6.90
CA TYR A 94 1.52 -15.79 6.74
C TYR A 94 1.01 -15.84 5.29
N GLU A 95 -0.30 -15.87 5.11
CA GLU A 95 -0.92 -15.96 3.77
C GLU A 95 -1.28 -14.59 3.20
N ARG A 96 -1.36 -13.57 4.07
CA ARG A 96 -1.66 -12.18 3.69
C ARG A 96 -0.66 -11.25 4.34
N ARG A 97 -0.33 -10.15 3.66
CA ARG A 97 0.51 -9.07 4.22
C ARG A 97 -0.03 -8.55 5.55
N THR A 98 -1.36 -8.47 5.67
CA THR A 98 -2.03 -8.00 6.90
C THR A 98 -1.74 -8.90 8.10
N ASP A 99 -1.55 -10.21 7.88
CA ASP A 99 -1.25 -11.16 8.95
C ASP A 99 0.17 -10.93 9.47
N ALA A 100 1.14 -10.70 8.56
CA ALA A 100 2.50 -10.32 8.94
C ALA A 100 2.53 -8.97 9.68
N ALA A 101 1.81 -7.97 9.18
CA ALA A 101 1.74 -6.64 9.78
C ALA A 101 1.17 -6.66 11.21
N GLU A 102 0.14 -7.48 11.47
CA GLU A 102 -0.38 -7.63 12.83
C GLU A 102 0.67 -8.23 13.78
N LEU A 103 1.37 -9.27 13.35
CA LEU A 103 2.41 -9.92 14.14
C LEU A 103 3.58 -8.97 14.43
N GLN A 104 4.00 -8.19 13.43
CA GLN A 104 5.02 -7.15 13.59
C GLN A 104 4.61 -6.11 14.63
N LEU A 105 3.40 -5.56 14.52
CA LEU A 105 2.88 -4.56 15.46
C LEU A 105 2.78 -5.12 16.88
N ARG A 106 2.26 -6.35 17.01
CA ARG A 106 2.11 -7.02 18.30
C ARG A 106 3.45 -7.33 18.94
N PHE A 107 4.44 -7.76 18.17
CA PHE A 107 5.80 -7.97 18.65
C PHE A 107 6.46 -6.65 19.08
N ALA A 108 6.36 -5.61 18.25
CA ALA A 108 6.88 -4.28 18.54
C ALA A 108 6.31 -3.73 19.85
N HIS A 109 5.01 -3.88 20.06
CA HIS A 109 4.32 -3.41 21.27
C HIS A 109 4.56 -4.33 22.47
N SER A 110 4.31 -5.63 22.35
CA SER A 110 4.19 -6.54 23.51
C SER A 110 5.23 -7.65 23.58
N GLY A 111 6.10 -7.79 22.58
CA GLY A 111 7.27 -8.69 22.62
C GLY A 111 6.94 -10.13 22.25
N TYR A 112 7.87 -11.04 22.53
CA TYR A 112 7.84 -12.43 22.06
C TYR A 112 6.59 -13.20 22.54
N GLY A 113 6.30 -13.16 23.84
CA GLY A 113 5.20 -13.95 24.44
C GLY A 113 3.80 -13.50 23.99
N ALA A 114 3.65 -12.24 23.57
CA ALA A 114 2.37 -11.75 23.08
C ALA A 114 1.93 -12.42 21.77
N LEU A 115 2.86 -13.04 21.05
CA LEU A 115 2.61 -13.75 19.81
C LEU A 115 1.98 -15.14 20.01
N ASP A 116 1.97 -15.67 21.24
CA ASP A 116 1.40 -17.00 21.54
C ASP A 116 -0.11 -17.07 21.26
N ALA A 117 -0.82 -15.94 21.37
CA ALA A 117 -2.25 -15.87 21.13
C ALA A 117 -2.65 -16.00 19.64
N GLN A 118 -1.68 -15.97 18.71
CA GLN A 118 -1.93 -15.87 17.27
C GLN A 118 -1.92 -17.22 16.54
N GLY A 119 -1.90 -18.34 17.28
CA GLY A 119 -1.90 -19.68 16.73
C GLY A 119 -0.58 -20.42 16.92
N PRO A 120 -0.49 -21.66 16.43
CA PRO A 120 0.67 -22.52 16.69
C PRO A 120 1.92 -22.01 15.98
N TRP A 121 3.05 -22.15 16.66
CA TRP A 121 4.38 -21.90 16.14
C TRP A 121 5.10 -23.25 16.03
N THR A 122 5.83 -23.49 14.94
CA THR A 122 6.65 -24.70 14.76
C THR A 122 8.12 -24.34 14.90
N SER A 123 8.94 -25.25 15.45
CA SER A 123 10.40 -25.10 15.41
C SER A 123 10.99 -25.52 14.05
N ASP A 124 10.23 -26.26 13.25
CA ASP A 124 10.64 -26.74 11.93
C ASP A 124 10.27 -25.73 10.83
N ARG A 125 11.25 -24.90 10.45
CA ARG A 125 11.13 -23.92 9.36
C ARG A 125 10.87 -24.60 8.02
N GLU A 126 11.50 -25.74 7.75
CA GLU A 126 11.46 -26.41 6.45
C GLU A 126 10.05 -26.93 6.14
N SER A 127 9.30 -27.31 7.18
CA SER A 127 7.88 -27.69 7.05
C SER A 127 6.96 -26.58 6.53
N LEU A 128 7.43 -25.33 6.51
CA LEU A 128 6.64 -24.15 6.12
C LEU A 128 7.01 -23.60 4.73
N LEU A 129 8.01 -24.16 4.06
CA LEU A 129 8.45 -23.65 2.77
C LEU A 129 7.30 -23.70 1.75
N PRO A 130 7.08 -22.62 0.98
CA PRO A 130 6.11 -22.64 -0.10
C PRO A 130 6.48 -23.64 -1.20
N GLY A 131 5.46 -24.09 -1.94
CA GLY A 131 5.68 -24.66 -3.26
C GLY A 131 5.92 -23.59 -4.33
N ASP A 132 6.18 -24.04 -5.56
CA ASP A 132 6.63 -23.21 -6.70
C ASP A 132 5.65 -22.10 -7.14
N THR A 133 4.40 -22.14 -6.69
CA THR A 133 3.36 -21.16 -7.05
C THR A 133 3.28 -19.97 -6.10
N PHE A 134 4.13 -19.91 -5.07
CA PHE A 134 4.09 -18.82 -4.11
C PHE A 134 4.56 -17.50 -4.72
N GLU A 135 3.77 -16.45 -4.50
CA GLU A 135 4.13 -15.09 -4.83
C GLU A 135 4.62 -14.36 -3.57
N ASN A 136 5.82 -13.76 -3.65
CA ASN A 136 6.32 -12.88 -2.60
C ASN A 136 5.46 -11.61 -2.54
N LEU A 137 4.49 -11.60 -1.62
CA LEU A 137 3.50 -10.54 -1.44
C LEU A 137 4.13 -9.18 -1.12
N GLU A 138 5.21 -9.15 -0.33
CA GLU A 138 5.89 -7.90 0.04
C GLU A 138 6.62 -7.28 -1.15
N LEU A 139 7.28 -8.12 -1.96
CA LEU A 139 7.96 -7.68 -3.18
C LEU A 139 6.97 -7.22 -4.25
N ALA A 140 5.87 -7.96 -4.46
CA ALA A 140 4.81 -7.60 -5.39
C ALA A 140 4.21 -6.23 -5.04
N TRP A 141 3.88 -6.02 -3.77
CA TRP A 141 3.39 -4.75 -3.25
C TRP A 141 4.41 -3.61 -3.40
N ALA A 142 5.70 -3.86 -3.08
CA ALA A 142 6.73 -2.83 -3.23
C ALA A 142 6.94 -2.44 -4.69
N ARG A 143 6.85 -3.40 -5.63
CA ARG A 143 6.89 -3.15 -7.08
C ARG A 143 5.70 -2.31 -7.53
N GLU A 144 4.50 -2.67 -7.11
CA GLU A 144 3.29 -1.90 -7.40
C GLU A 144 3.39 -0.47 -6.90
N TRP A 145 3.83 -0.29 -5.66
CA TRP A 145 4.06 1.03 -5.07
C TRP A 145 5.05 1.87 -5.89
N ARG A 146 6.19 1.29 -6.29
CA ARG A 146 7.18 1.99 -7.12
C ARG A 146 6.60 2.40 -8.48
N ARG A 147 5.81 1.52 -9.12
CA ARG A 147 5.11 1.83 -10.37
C ARG A 147 4.12 2.98 -10.19
N HIS A 148 3.35 2.97 -9.09
CA HIS A 148 2.42 4.06 -8.78
C HIS A 148 3.16 5.38 -8.56
N GLU A 149 4.22 5.37 -7.77
CA GLU A 149 5.01 6.57 -7.50
C GLU A 149 5.69 7.10 -8.76
N GLN A 150 6.24 6.23 -9.61
CA GLN A 150 6.79 6.60 -10.90
C GLN A 150 5.72 7.25 -11.79
N ARG A 151 4.52 6.65 -11.89
CA ARG A 151 3.39 7.23 -12.64
C ARG A 151 3.04 8.62 -12.13
N ARG A 152 3.01 8.82 -10.80
CA ARG A 152 2.76 10.14 -10.19
C ARG A 152 3.84 11.15 -10.54
N GLN A 153 5.11 10.74 -10.58
CA GLN A 153 6.21 11.62 -10.96
C GLN A 153 6.15 11.99 -12.45
N GLU A 154 5.87 11.01 -13.31
CA GLU A 154 5.66 11.23 -14.75
C GLU A 154 4.52 12.22 -14.99
N VAL A 155 3.37 12.03 -14.33
CA VAL A 155 2.24 12.96 -14.40
C VAL A 155 2.57 14.33 -13.83
N ALA A 156 3.29 14.41 -12.72
CA ALA A 156 3.68 15.69 -12.13
C ALA A 156 4.61 16.51 -13.04
N ALA A 157 5.34 15.85 -13.94
CA ALA A 157 6.16 16.48 -14.97
C ALA A 157 5.36 16.94 -16.21
N MET A 158 4.12 16.46 -16.38
CA MET A 158 3.25 16.87 -17.50
C MET A 158 2.66 18.28 -17.28
N PRO A 159 2.23 18.97 -18.35
CA PRO A 159 1.47 20.20 -18.23
C PRO A 159 0.21 20.00 -17.37
N LYS A 160 0.04 20.90 -16.40
CA LYS A 160 -1.10 20.86 -15.49
C LYS A 160 -2.40 21.12 -16.26
N LEU A 161 -3.39 20.29 -15.98
CA LEU A 161 -4.75 20.49 -16.46
C LEU A 161 -5.41 21.69 -15.76
N ASP A 162 -6.37 22.32 -16.45
CA ASP A 162 -7.21 23.33 -15.83
C ASP A 162 -8.00 22.72 -14.66
N LYS A 163 -7.87 23.32 -13.47
CA LYS A 163 -8.44 22.76 -12.25
C LYS A 163 -9.96 22.76 -12.24
N GLN A 164 -10.59 23.78 -12.83
CA GLN A 164 -12.04 23.91 -12.82
C GLN A 164 -12.65 22.90 -13.78
N ALA A 165 -12.11 22.80 -15.00
CA ALA A 165 -12.54 21.82 -15.98
C ALA A 165 -12.29 20.39 -15.47
N LEU A 166 -11.15 20.13 -14.82
CA LEU A 166 -10.85 18.81 -14.26
C LEU A 166 -11.84 18.43 -13.17
N LYS A 167 -12.15 19.36 -12.26
CA LYS A 167 -13.17 19.13 -11.22
C LYS A 167 -14.54 18.84 -11.82
N GLN A 168 -14.95 19.59 -12.84
CA GLN A 168 -16.23 19.36 -13.55
C GLN A 168 -16.26 17.98 -14.21
N PHE A 169 -15.15 17.58 -14.86
CA PHE A 169 -15.01 16.26 -15.46
C PHE A 169 -15.13 15.15 -14.40
N CYS A 170 -14.35 15.22 -13.32
CA CYS A 170 -14.37 14.22 -12.26
C CYS A 170 -15.74 14.12 -11.57
N GLN A 171 -16.43 15.26 -11.40
CA GLN A 171 -17.78 15.26 -10.85
C GLN A 171 -18.78 14.58 -11.80
N ALA A 172 -18.73 14.88 -13.10
CA ALA A 172 -19.59 14.20 -14.08
C ALA A 172 -19.31 12.69 -14.15
N TRP A 173 -18.03 12.30 -14.02
CA TRP A 173 -17.62 10.90 -13.95
C TRP A 173 -18.16 10.23 -12.67
N ALA A 174 -18.08 10.90 -11.52
CA ALA A 174 -18.63 10.35 -10.27
C ALA A 174 -20.17 10.22 -10.32
N ASP A 175 -20.87 11.13 -11.01
CA ASP A 175 -22.33 11.14 -11.10
C ASP A 175 -22.89 10.07 -12.06
N SER A 176 -22.17 9.75 -13.14
CA SER A 176 -22.72 8.93 -14.24
C SER A 176 -21.70 8.13 -15.04
N GLY A 177 -20.43 8.17 -14.63
CA GLY A 177 -19.32 7.64 -15.39
C GLY A 177 -18.92 6.22 -15.00
N TYR A 178 -18.30 5.53 -15.95
CA TYR A 178 -17.59 4.28 -15.70
C TYR A 178 -16.38 4.17 -16.63
N ASN A 179 -15.50 3.21 -16.32
CA ASN A 179 -14.34 2.91 -17.16
C ASN A 179 -14.68 1.72 -18.06
N GLU A 180 -14.62 1.93 -19.37
CA GLU A 180 -14.72 0.87 -20.37
C GLU A 180 -13.31 0.48 -20.82
N TYR A 181 -13.02 -0.82 -20.82
CA TYR A 181 -11.74 -1.36 -21.28
C TYR A 181 -11.91 -1.96 -22.68
N VAL A 182 -11.31 -1.31 -23.67
CA VAL A 182 -11.24 -1.76 -25.06
C VAL A 182 -9.94 -2.54 -25.24
N GLY A 183 -9.98 -3.83 -24.85
CA GLY A 183 -8.79 -4.69 -24.80
C GLY A 183 -7.88 -4.37 -23.61
N ASP A 184 -6.64 -4.86 -23.65
CA ASP A 184 -5.75 -4.87 -22.48
C ASP A 184 -5.09 -3.51 -22.16
N SER A 185 -5.24 -2.50 -23.03
CA SER A 185 -4.50 -1.23 -22.90
C SER A 185 -5.23 0.05 -23.30
N ASP A 186 -6.41 -0.02 -23.93
CA ASP A 186 -7.23 1.17 -24.22
C ASP A 186 -8.35 1.25 -23.17
N MET A 187 -8.29 2.24 -22.30
CA MET A 187 -9.35 2.53 -21.33
C MET A 187 -10.04 3.84 -21.75
N ARG A 188 -11.37 3.87 -21.62
CA ARG A 188 -12.19 5.05 -21.92
C ARG A 188 -13.01 5.40 -20.70
N TYR A 189 -13.07 6.69 -20.39
CA TYR A 189 -14.10 7.22 -19.52
C TYR A 189 -15.38 7.34 -20.34
N VAL A 190 -16.42 6.61 -19.96
CA VAL A 190 -17.75 6.73 -20.55
C VAL A 190 -18.60 7.52 -19.59
N LEU A 191 -19.14 8.65 -20.04
CA LEU A 191 -19.99 9.55 -19.26
C LEU A 191 -21.38 9.64 -19.90
N PHE A 192 -22.41 9.81 -19.08
CA PHE A 192 -23.82 9.78 -19.49
C PHE A 192 -24.25 8.43 -20.09
N ASP A 193 -23.83 7.32 -19.47
CA ASP A 193 -24.24 5.97 -19.85
C ASP A 193 -25.77 5.87 -19.92
N GLY A 194 -26.29 5.46 -21.06
CA GLY A 194 -27.74 5.29 -21.28
C GLY A 194 -28.56 6.57 -21.51
N ARG A 195 -27.94 7.75 -21.65
CA ARG A 195 -28.69 8.99 -21.96
C ARG A 195 -28.80 9.24 -23.46
N THR A 196 -29.93 9.80 -23.86
CA THR A 196 -30.11 10.47 -25.16
C THR A 196 -29.57 11.90 -25.12
N LEU A 197 -29.41 12.53 -26.28
CA LEU A 197 -29.02 13.95 -26.37
C LEU A 197 -29.95 14.87 -25.58
N ASP A 198 -31.27 14.63 -25.63
CA ASP A 198 -32.27 15.44 -24.95
C ASP A 198 -32.19 15.28 -23.42
N GLU A 199 -31.97 14.07 -22.92
CA GLU A 199 -31.81 13.78 -21.48
C GLU A 199 -30.49 14.29 -20.91
N ALA A 200 -29.42 14.26 -21.70
CA ALA A 200 -28.12 14.76 -21.28
C ALA A 200 -28.09 16.31 -21.30
N GLY A 201 -28.74 16.92 -22.29
CA GLY A 201 -29.03 18.36 -22.35
C GLY A 201 -27.80 19.25 -22.10
N ALA A 202 -28.00 20.34 -21.35
CA ALA A 202 -26.95 21.33 -21.08
C ALA A 202 -25.73 20.76 -20.31
N ALA A 203 -25.94 19.75 -19.47
CA ALA A 203 -24.86 19.10 -18.73
C ALA A 203 -23.87 18.40 -19.67
N ARG A 204 -24.36 17.88 -20.80
CA ARG A 204 -23.51 17.31 -21.86
C ARG A 204 -22.62 18.37 -22.50
N ASP A 205 -23.17 19.52 -22.84
CA ASP A 205 -22.43 20.62 -23.46
C ASP A 205 -21.39 21.21 -22.51
N GLU A 206 -21.72 21.30 -21.22
CA GLU A 206 -20.77 21.68 -20.17
C GLU A 206 -19.60 20.70 -20.06
N LEU A 207 -19.88 19.38 -20.09
CA LEU A 207 -18.84 18.36 -20.06
C LEU A 207 -17.96 18.42 -21.33
N LEU A 208 -18.55 18.60 -22.52
CA LEU A 208 -17.76 18.74 -23.76
C LEU A 208 -16.82 19.95 -23.71
N ARG A 209 -17.27 21.08 -23.17
CA ARG A 209 -16.39 22.24 -22.94
C ARG A 209 -15.27 21.92 -21.97
N ALA A 210 -15.55 21.20 -20.88
CA ALA A 210 -14.52 20.77 -19.95
C ALA A 210 -13.50 19.84 -20.63
N VAL A 211 -13.96 18.85 -21.39
CA VAL A 211 -13.11 17.92 -22.17
C VAL A 211 -12.20 18.69 -23.15
N GLU A 212 -12.74 19.68 -23.85
CA GLU A 212 -11.97 20.55 -24.75
C GLU A 212 -10.92 21.37 -24.01
N ILE A 213 -11.28 22.02 -22.91
CA ILE A 213 -10.35 22.80 -22.07
C ILE A 213 -9.21 21.92 -21.53
N LEU A 214 -9.52 20.68 -21.18
CA LEU A 214 -8.53 19.70 -20.71
C LEU A 214 -7.66 19.14 -21.84
N GLY A 215 -8.03 19.37 -23.10
CA GLY A 215 -7.36 18.81 -24.28
C GLY A 215 -7.47 17.29 -24.36
N LEU A 216 -8.54 16.71 -23.80
CA LEU A 216 -8.77 15.28 -23.81
C LEU A 216 -9.36 14.84 -25.16
N ARG A 217 -8.97 13.65 -25.62
CA ARG A 217 -9.43 13.12 -26.91
C ARG A 217 -10.76 12.40 -26.75
N ILE A 218 -11.78 12.86 -27.46
CA ILE A 218 -13.05 12.17 -27.58
C ILE A 218 -12.88 10.94 -28.48
N ALA A 219 -13.40 9.81 -28.04
CA ALA A 219 -13.44 8.55 -28.79
C ALA A 219 -14.82 8.36 -29.43
N GLU A 220 -14.86 7.72 -30.60
CA GLU A 220 -16.12 7.27 -31.18
C GLU A 220 -16.68 6.09 -30.37
N GLY A 221 -18.01 6.11 -30.18
CA GLY A 221 -18.74 5.00 -29.59
C GLY A 221 -18.96 3.86 -30.60
N PRO A 222 -19.17 2.63 -30.11
CA PRO A 222 -19.60 1.52 -30.96
C PRO A 222 -20.94 1.83 -31.62
N ALA A 223 -21.25 1.12 -32.71
CA ALA A 223 -22.54 1.25 -33.37
C ALA A 223 -23.68 0.95 -32.39
N GLY A 224 -24.64 1.87 -32.28
CA GLY A 224 -25.77 1.76 -31.35
C GLY A 224 -25.52 2.31 -29.95
N ALA A 225 -24.37 2.92 -29.68
CA ALA A 225 -24.14 3.65 -28.43
C ALA A 225 -25.19 4.78 -28.26
N PRO A 226 -25.73 4.99 -27.05
CA PRO A 226 -26.61 6.11 -26.73
C PRO A 226 -26.03 7.44 -27.20
N THR A 227 -26.88 8.27 -27.81
CA THR A 227 -26.44 9.51 -28.45
C THR A 227 -26.00 10.59 -27.47
N GLY A 228 -26.43 10.50 -26.21
CA GLY A 228 -26.00 11.39 -25.13
C GLY A 228 -24.64 11.04 -24.54
N GLU A 229 -24.11 9.84 -24.80
CA GLU A 229 -22.82 9.42 -24.26
C GLU A 229 -21.67 10.33 -24.73
N ILE A 230 -20.70 10.49 -23.83
CA ILE A 230 -19.39 11.07 -24.15
C ILE A 230 -18.35 10.05 -23.74
N ARG A 231 -17.54 9.63 -24.71
CA ARG A 231 -16.43 8.70 -24.51
C ARG A 231 -15.13 9.44 -24.67
N VAL A 232 -14.27 9.36 -23.67
CA VAL A 232 -12.99 10.09 -23.65
C VAL A 232 -11.89 9.08 -23.41
N HIS A 233 -10.83 9.12 -24.22
CA HIS A 233 -9.64 8.31 -23.98
C HIS A 233 -9.07 8.63 -22.60
N SER A 234 -8.59 7.60 -21.90
CA SER A 234 -7.94 7.79 -20.61
C SER A 234 -6.76 8.76 -20.70
N ASP A 235 -6.56 9.50 -19.62
CA ASP A 235 -5.41 10.39 -19.46
C ASP A 235 -4.85 10.20 -18.04
N PRO A 236 -3.55 9.90 -17.90
CA PRO A 236 -2.97 9.58 -16.59
C PRO A 236 -3.04 10.75 -15.60
N ARG A 237 -3.17 11.99 -16.10
CA ARG A 237 -3.38 13.19 -15.26
C ARG A 237 -4.78 13.22 -14.66
N VAL A 238 -5.77 12.69 -15.39
CA VAL A 238 -7.15 12.53 -14.93
C VAL A 238 -7.27 11.32 -13.99
N ASP A 239 -6.62 10.19 -14.30
CA ASP A 239 -6.61 8.98 -13.46
C ASP A 239 -6.20 9.30 -12.01
N ILE A 240 -5.11 10.05 -11.83
CA ILE A 240 -4.62 10.45 -10.50
C ILE A 240 -5.61 11.33 -9.74
N GLU A 241 -6.42 12.11 -10.44
CA GLU A 241 -7.45 12.91 -9.78
C GLU A 241 -8.66 12.08 -9.42
N LEU A 242 -9.08 11.17 -10.30
CA LEU A 242 -10.18 10.23 -10.04
C LEU A 242 -9.90 9.30 -8.86
N GLU A 243 -8.63 8.96 -8.57
CA GLU A 243 -8.25 8.21 -7.35
C GLU A 243 -8.69 8.88 -6.03
N LYS A 244 -9.10 10.15 -6.06
CA LYS A 244 -9.55 10.93 -4.89
C LYS A 244 -11.07 11.03 -4.75
N TRP A 245 -11.84 10.61 -5.76
CA TRP A 245 -13.30 10.68 -5.79
C TRP A 245 -13.90 9.32 -5.45
#